data_AF-A0A7V3SBY1-F1
#
_entry.id   AF-A0A7V3SBY1-F1
#
_cell.length_a   1.000
_cell.length_b   1.000
_cell.length_c   1.000
_cell.angle_alpha   90.00
_cell.angle_beta   90.00
_cell.angle_gamma   90.00
#
_symmetry.space_group_name_H-M   'P 1'
#
loop_
_entity.id
_entity.type
_entity.pdbx_description
1 polymer ?
#
loop_
_entity_poly.entity_id
_entity_poly.type
_entity_poly.pdbx_seq_one_letter_code
_entity_poly.pdbx_strand_id
1 'polypeptide(L)'
;MKARGKVVAARAWFHRKKWAVAAFVFAVAFPLFLISSDLWLIVNEAPLYEYGFDKRHIAEETGIPKDELMKVAHHLIRYFNGQESSPQVEVTRFGEPFEIFNEREIVHLRDVKAVIRFFYLLQWVTAAGIGIYLLALAIFRRRRLLRETARGLLLGGIGTLALIGLVGLWAMVNFDSLFRLFHHLGFRNDLWQLDPSHDYLIMLFPQGFFFDVALLLLGALAAEILLLSGWAWFYLRRKKDRPPYEPAFGVSDHKIV
;
A
#
# COMPACT_ATOMS: atom_id res chain seq x y z
N MET A 1 2.81 47.18 -24.56
CA MET A 1 3.80 46.18 -24.04
C MET A 1 3.50 45.68 -22.61
N LYS A 2 3.20 46.54 -21.61
CA LYS A 2 2.94 46.12 -20.20
C LYS A 2 1.82 45.08 -20.01
N ALA A 3 0.71 45.17 -20.77
CA ALA A 3 -0.41 44.23 -20.65
C ALA A 3 -0.08 42.80 -21.15
N ARG A 4 0.66 42.67 -22.26
CA ARG A 4 1.11 41.36 -22.77
C ARG A 4 2.08 40.67 -21.80
N GLY A 5 2.97 41.43 -21.13
CA GLY A 5 3.86 40.89 -20.11
C GLY A 5 3.14 40.34 -18.89
N LYS A 6 2.09 41.03 -18.41
CA LYS A 6 1.25 40.57 -17.28
C LYS A 6 0.48 39.29 -17.62
N VAL A 7 -0.06 39.17 -18.85
CA VAL A 7 -0.79 37.97 -19.29
C VAL A 7 0.14 36.76 -19.45
N VAL A 8 1.35 36.95 -19.98
CA VAL A 8 2.37 35.88 -20.10
C VAL A 8 2.84 35.42 -18.71
N ALA A 9 3.09 36.36 -17.78
CA ALA A 9 3.47 36.05 -16.41
C ALA A 9 2.36 35.30 -15.65
N ALA A 10 1.11 35.72 -15.78
CA ALA A 10 -0.04 35.03 -15.21
C ALA A 10 -0.18 33.60 -15.75
N ARG A 11 -0.11 33.41 -17.07
CA ARG A 11 -0.18 32.08 -17.71
C ARG A 11 0.95 31.16 -17.26
N ALA A 12 2.18 31.68 -17.14
CA ALA A 12 3.33 30.94 -16.62
C ALA A 12 3.21 30.59 -15.12
N TRP A 13 2.57 31.44 -14.33
CA TRP A 13 2.28 31.20 -12.92
C TRP A 13 1.20 30.11 -12.75
N PHE A 14 0.09 30.19 -13.49
CA PHE A 14 -0.96 29.17 -13.48
C PHE A 14 -0.44 27.81 -13.93
N HIS A 15 0.39 27.75 -14.98
CA HIS A 15 0.99 26.48 -15.40
C HIS A 15 1.93 25.89 -14.34
N ARG A 16 2.78 26.69 -13.70
CA ARG A 16 3.65 26.19 -12.61
C ARG A 16 2.85 25.67 -11.42
N LYS A 17 1.78 26.35 -11.02
CA LYS A 17 0.88 25.89 -9.94
C LYS A 17 0.20 24.56 -10.27
N LYS A 18 -0.31 24.37 -11.49
CA LYS A 18 -0.97 23.11 -11.90
C LYS A 18 -0.06 21.89 -11.76
N TRP A 19 1.20 22.02 -12.17
CA TRP A 19 2.17 20.93 -12.06
C TRP A 19 2.65 20.68 -10.63
N ALA A 20 2.73 21.71 -9.79
CA ALA A 20 3.01 21.55 -8.37
C ALA A 20 1.89 20.76 -7.67
N VAL A 21 0.63 21.07 -7.99
CA VAL A 21 -0.53 20.31 -7.49
C VAL A 21 -0.48 18.86 -7.99
N ALA A 22 -0.21 18.64 -9.27
CA ALA A 22 -0.11 17.28 -9.83
C ALA A 22 1.02 16.46 -9.17
N ALA A 23 2.18 17.07 -8.93
CA ALA A 23 3.29 16.43 -8.24
C ALA A 23 2.98 16.13 -6.77
N PHE A 24 2.25 17.01 -6.08
CA PHE A 24 1.77 16.77 -4.72
C PHE A 24 0.78 15.61 -4.67
N VAL A 25 -0.21 15.60 -5.57
CA VAL A 25 -1.17 14.49 -5.69
C VAL A 25 -0.44 13.18 -5.97
N PHE A 26 0.55 13.17 -6.86
CA PHE A 26 1.39 12.00 -7.09
C PHE A 26 2.13 11.57 -5.81
N ALA A 27 2.74 12.51 -5.08
CA ALA A 27 3.50 12.21 -3.87
C ALA A 27 2.64 11.61 -2.75
N VAL A 28 1.34 11.92 -2.71
CA VAL A 28 0.38 11.31 -1.77
C VAL A 28 -0.19 10.00 -2.31
N ALA A 29 -0.55 9.95 -3.60
CA ALA A 29 -1.13 8.77 -4.22
C ALA A 29 -0.15 7.59 -4.25
N PHE A 30 1.14 7.87 -4.42
CA PHE A 30 2.16 6.85 -4.55
C PHE A 30 2.34 5.95 -3.31
N PRO A 31 2.56 6.46 -2.08
CA PRO A 31 2.62 5.60 -0.89
C PRO A 31 1.29 4.88 -0.62
N LEU A 32 0.15 5.51 -0.89
CA LEU A 32 -1.16 4.86 -0.76
C LEU A 32 -1.31 3.68 -1.74
N PHE A 33 -0.82 3.84 -2.97
CA PHE A 33 -0.78 2.77 -3.95
C PHE A 33 0.07 1.58 -3.47
N LEU A 34 1.27 1.83 -2.93
CA LEU A 34 2.13 0.77 -2.39
C LEU A 34 1.44 0.01 -1.24
N ILE A 35 0.97 0.73 -0.21
CA ILE A 35 0.29 0.13 0.96
C ILE A 35 -0.93 -0.69 0.53
N SER A 36 -1.76 -0.14 -0.36
CA SER A 36 -2.95 -0.86 -0.84
C SER A 36 -2.61 -2.06 -1.73
N SER A 37 -1.47 -2.04 -2.43
CA SER A 37 -1.00 -3.16 -3.24
C SER A 37 -0.45 -4.30 -2.39
N ASP A 38 0.36 -3.97 -1.37
CA ASP A 38 0.83 -4.97 -0.41
C ASP A 38 -0.33 -5.61 0.35
N LEU A 39 -1.30 -4.81 0.80
CA LEU A 39 -2.50 -5.34 1.45
C LEU A 39 -3.27 -6.27 0.50
N TRP A 40 -3.43 -5.89 -0.77
CA TRP A 40 -4.08 -6.75 -1.76
C TRP A 40 -3.34 -8.09 -1.92
N LEU A 41 -2.01 -8.08 -2.04
CA LEU A 41 -1.22 -9.31 -2.10
C LEU A 41 -1.42 -10.14 -0.83
N ILE A 42 -1.11 -9.59 0.34
CA ILE A 42 -1.17 -10.25 1.64
C ILE A 42 -2.52 -10.93 1.89
N VAL A 43 -3.64 -10.23 1.64
CA VAL A 43 -4.99 -10.78 1.85
C VAL A 43 -5.29 -11.95 0.91
N ASN A 44 -4.68 -12.00 -0.28
CA ASN A 44 -4.96 -13.03 -1.27
C ASN A 44 -3.94 -14.17 -1.28
N GLU A 45 -2.91 -14.13 -0.45
CA GLU A 45 -1.88 -15.16 -0.36
C GLU A 45 -2.29 -16.28 0.60
N ALA A 46 -2.95 -17.32 0.09
CA ALA A 46 -3.32 -18.51 0.89
C ALA A 46 -2.15 -19.12 1.70
N PRO A 47 -0.90 -19.18 1.21
CA PRO A 47 0.24 -19.68 2.00
C PRO A 47 0.50 -18.89 3.30
N LEU A 48 0.11 -17.62 3.37
CA LEU A 48 0.24 -16.81 4.58
C LEU A 48 -0.72 -17.29 5.68
N TYR A 49 -1.93 -17.70 5.29
CA TYR A 49 -2.92 -18.28 6.21
C TYR A 49 -2.42 -19.62 6.73
N GLU A 50 -1.91 -20.47 5.83
CA GLU A 50 -1.31 -21.75 6.21
C GLU A 50 -0.15 -21.58 7.20
N TYR A 51 0.79 -20.69 6.89
CA TYR A 51 1.87 -20.31 7.81
C TYR A 51 1.33 -19.83 9.16
N GLY A 52 0.27 -19.01 9.12
CA GLY A 52 -0.40 -18.48 10.29
C GLY A 52 -0.95 -19.57 11.21
N PHE A 53 -1.64 -20.54 10.62
CA PHE A 53 -2.25 -21.68 11.29
C PHE A 53 -1.21 -22.66 11.83
N ASP A 54 -0.21 -23.00 11.02
CA ASP A 54 0.85 -23.94 11.40
C ASP A 54 1.72 -23.39 12.53
N LYS A 55 2.16 -22.12 12.43
CA LYS A 55 3.01 -21.48 13.45
C LYS A 55 2.37 -21.42 14.83
N ARG A 56 1.04 -21.47 14.89
CA ARG A 56 0.24 -21.27 16.09
C ARG A 56 -0.54 -22.50 16.52
N HIS A 57 -0.33 -23.64 15.84
CA HIS A 57 -1.00 -24.88 16.21
C HIS A 57 -2.53 -24.74 16.29
N ILE A 58 -3.12 -23.99 15.35
CA ILE A 58 -4.55 -23.67 15.37
C ILE A 58 -5.41 -24.95 15.28
N ALA A 59 -4.93 -25.97 14.57
CA ALA A 59 -5.63 -27.24 14.47
C ALA A 59 -5.73 -27.92 15.84
N GLU A 60 -4.66 -27.89 16.62
CA GLU A 60 -4.60 -28.44 17.97
C GLU A 60 -5.42 -27.62 18.97
N GLU A 61 -5.40 -26.29 18.87
CA GLU A 61 -6.15 -25.39 19.76
C GLU A 61 -7.67 -25.48 19.53
N THR A 62 -8.11 -25.60 18.27
CA THR A 62 -9.53 -25.55 17.90
C THR A 62 -10.16 -26.92 17.71
N GLY A 63 -9.37 -27.96 17.45
CA GLY A 63 -9.85 -29.29 17.06
C GLY A 63 -10.34 -29.38 15.61
N ILE A 64 -10.04 -28.36 14.79
CA ILE A 64 -10.38 -28.30 13.37
C ILE A 64 -9.16 -28.79 12.55
N PRO A 65 -9.30 -29.84 11.73
CA PRO A 65 -8.22 -30.34 10.89
C PRO A 65 -7.65 -29.26 9.95
N LYS A 66 -6.36 -29.37 9.62
CA LYS A 66 -5.63 -28.38 8.81
C LYS A 66 -6.28 -28.14 7.43
N ASP A 67 -6.77 -29.18 6.79
CA ASP A 67 -7.47 -29.09 5.49
C ASP A 67 -8.78 -28.29 5.60
N GLU A 68 -9.54 -28.45 6.70
CA GLU A 68 -10.72 -27.64 7.00
C GLU A 68 -10.34 -26.19 7.33
N LEU A 69 -9.24 -25.94 8.03
CA LEU A 69 -8.73 -24.58 8.25
C LEU A 69 -8.38 -23.90 6.91
N MET A 70 -7.74 -24.63 6.00
CA MET A 70 -7.42 -24.11 4.66
C MET A 70 -8.68 -23.87 3.81
N LYS A 71 -9.73 -24.67 3.98
CA LYS A 71 -11.05 -24.40 3.39
C LYS A 71 -11.61 -23.07 3.89
N VAL A 72 -11.49 -22.78 5.19
CA VAL A 72 -11.90 -21.48 5.78
C VAL A 72 -11.10 -20.33 5.18
N ALA A 73 -9.76 -20.45 5.12
CA ALA A 73 -8.90 -19.43 4.53
C ALA A 73 -9.28 -19.11 3.07
N HIS A 74 -9.41 -20.14 2.22
CA HIS A 74 -9.84 -19.96 0.83
C HIS A 74 -11.24 -19.35 0.74
N HIS A 75 -12.17 -19.76 1.59
CA HIS A 75 -13.52 -19.20 1.61
C HIS A 75 -13.53 -17.73 2.00
N LEU A 76 -12.77 -17.33 3.03
CA LEU A 76 -12.63 -15.93 3.43
C LEU A 76 -11.99 -15.08 2.33
N ILE A 77 -10.96 -15.59 1.65
CA ILE A 77 -10.37 -14.94 0.46
C ILE A 77 -11.45 -14.71 -0.60
N ARG A 78 -12.23 -15.75 -0.96
CA ARG A 78 -13.34 -15.61 -1.92
C ARG A 78 -14.41 -14.60 -1.44
N TYR A 79 -14.76 -14.64 -0.16
CA TYR A 79 -15.72 -13.73 0.46
C TYR A 79 -15.26 -12.28 0.37
N PHE A 80 -14.01 -11.97 0.74
CA PHE A 80 -13.45 -10.62 0.62
C PHE A 80 -13.36 -10.14 -0.83
N ASN A 81 -13.22 -11.09 -1.77
CA ASN A 81 -13.25 -10.80 -3.20
C ASN A 81 -14.66 -10.66 -3.81
N GLY A 82 -15.70 -10.92 -3.02
CA GLY A 82 -17.10 -10.82 -3.46
C GLY A 82 -17.60 -12.04 -4.22
N GLN A 83 -16.87 -13.15 -4.18
CA GLN A 83 -17.27 -14.42 -4.78
C GLN A 83 -18.21 -15.21 -3.86
N GLU A 84 -18.25 -14.88 -2.56
CA GLU A 84 -19.19 -15.43 -1.59
C GLU A 84 -20.08 -14.35 -0.98
N SER A 85 -21.34 -14.70 -0.73
CA SER A 85 -22.34 -13.81 -0.12
C SER A 85 -22.20 -13.75 1.41
N SER A 86 -21.70 -14.82 2.04
CA SER A 86 -21.53 -14.96 3.48
C SER A 86 -20.09 -15.36 3.85
N PRO A 87 -19.53 -14.85 4.96
CA PRO A 87 -18.24 -15.34 5.47
C PRO A 87 -18.36 -16.71 6.14
N GLN A 88 -19.57 -17.18 6.41
CA GLN A 88 -19.81 -18.43 7.13
C GLN A 88 -19.34 -19.66 6.35
N VAL A 89 -18.75 -20.61 7.06
CA VAL A 89 -18.26 -21.89 6.54
C VAL A 89 -18.58 -22.99 7.53
N GLU A 90 -19.22 -24.06 7.04
CA GLU A 90 -19.31 -25.30 7.78
C GLU A 90 -17.98 -26.06 7.65
N VAL A 91 -17.41 -26.45 8.79
CA VAL A 91 -16.18 -27.24 8.89
C VAL A 91 -16.42 -28.52 9.67
N THR A 92 -15.55 -29.51 9.51
CA THR A 92 -15.54 -30.70 10.36
C THR A 92 -14.73 -30.42 11.63
N ARG A 93 -15.34 -30.53 12.81
CA ARG A 93 -14.67 -30.37 14.11
C ARG A 93 -14.94 -31.59 14.97
N PHE A 94 -13.88 -32.28 15.42
CA PHE A 94 -14.01 -33.55 16.14
C PHE A 94 -14.89 -34.61 15.44
N GLY A 95 -14.94 -34.59 14.11
CA GLY A 95 -15.73 -35.52 13.31
C GLY A 95 -17.18 -35.08 13.04
N GLU A 96 -17.63 -33.95 13.60
CA GLU A 96 -19.00 -33.45 13.44
C GLU A 96 -19.02 -32.14 12.63
N PRO A 97 -20.10 -31.88 11.86
CA PRO A 97 -20.30 -30.58 11.20
C PRO A 97 -20.40 -29.44 12.21
N PHE A 98 -19.71 -28.34 11.94
CA PHE A 98 -19.64 -27.17 12.81
C PHE A 98 -19.63 -25.88 12.01
N GLU A 99 -20.59 -24.99 12.29
CA GLU A 99 -20.63 -23.64 11.74
C GLU A 99 -19.60 -22.77 12.46
N ILE A 100 -18.56 -22.34 11.75
CA ILE A 100 -17.35 -21.85 12.40
C ILE A 100 -17.51 -20.49 13.07
N PHE A 101 -18.32 -19.59 12.50
CA PHE A 101 -18.49 -18.23 13.01
C PHE A 101 -19.86 -18.02 13.65
N ASN A 102 -19.90 -17.32 14.78
CA ASN A 102 -21.14 -16.85 15.38
C ASN A 102 -21.61 -15.51 14.76
N GLU A 103 -22.80 -15.04 15.15
CA GLU A 103 -23.40 -13.82 14.58
C GLU A 103 -22.53 -12.56 14.72
N ARG A 104 -21.84 -12.39 15.86
CA ARG A 104 -20.97 -11.25 16.13
C ARG A 104 -19.81 -11.24 15.15
N GLU A 105 -19.18 -12.39 14.96
CA GLU A 105 -18.05 -12.58 14.05
C GLU A 105 -18.45 -12.39 12.59
N ILE A 106 -19.63 -12.87 12.19
CA ILE A 106 -20.18 -12.67 10.84
C ILE A 106 -20.38 -11.18 10.54
N VAL A 107 -20.93 -10.41 11.48
CA VAL A 107 -21.09 -8.97 11.30
C VAL A 107 -19.73 -8.27 11.27
N HIS A 108 -18.80 -8.66 12.14
CA HIS A 108 -17.45 -8.11 12.11
C HIS A 108 -16.71 -8.40 10.79
N LEU A 109 -16.82 -9.62 10.25
CA LEU A 109 -16.23 -9.98 8.95
C LEU A 109 -16.84 -9.20 7.79
N ARG A 110 -18.10 -8.78 7.89
CA ARG A 110 -18.71 -7.83 6.93
C ARG A 110 -18.06 -6.46 6.99
N ASP A 111 -17.77 -5.94 8.18
CA ASP A 111 -17.03 -4.68 8.34
C ASP A 111 -15.60 -4.82 7.79
N VAL A 112 -14.91 -5.92 8.09
CA VAL A 112 -13.57 -6.23 7.55
C VAL A 112 -13.59 -6.27 6.02
N LYS A 113 -14.60 -6.92 5.40
CA LYS A 113 -14.79 -6.92 3.95
C LYS A 113 -14.92 -5.51 3.37
N ALA A 114 -15.66 -4.62 4.04
CA ALA A 114 -15.79 -3.23 3.61
C ALA A 114 -14.45 -2.48 3.64
N VAL A 115 -13.65 -2.68 4.69
CA VAL A 115 -12.30 -2.10 4.80
C VAL A 115 -11.38 -2.64 3.67
N ILE A 116 -11.35 -3.96 3.45
CA ILE A 116 -10.53 -4.57 2.39
C ILE A 116 -10.95 -4.02 1.01
N ARG A 117 -12.25 -3.96 0.72
CA ARG A 117 -12.78 -3.42 -0.53
C ARG A 117 -12.46 -1.94 -0.71
N PHE A 118 -12.46 -1.15 0.37
CA PHE A 118 -12.01 0.24 0.32
C PHE A 118 -10.55 0.35 -0.12
N PHE A 119 -9.65 -0.48 0.42
CA PHE A 119 -8.26 -0.48 -0.01
C PHE A 119 -8.08 -0.96 -1.44
N TYR A 120 -8.88 -1.92 -1.93
CA TYR A 120 -8.84 -2.33 -3.33
C TYR A 120 -9.26 -1.19 -4.26
N LEU A 121 -10.31 -0.45 -3.91
CA LEU A 121 -10.71 0.75 -4.65
C LEU A 121 -9.61 1.82 -4.60
N LEU A 122 -9.02 2.06 -3.43
CA LEU A 122 -7.92 3.00 -3.24
C LEU A 122 -6.73 2.65 -4.14
N GLN A 123 -6.39 1.37 -4.26
CA GLN A 123 -5.35 0.87 -5.15
C GLN A 123 -5.64 1.26 -6.61
N TRP A 124 -6.84 0.95 -7.11
CA TRP A 124 -7.22 1.29 -8.49
C TRP A 124 -7.21 2.79 -8.76
N VAL A 125 -7.76 3.60 -7.84
CA VAL A 125 -7.81 5.06 -7.97
C VAL A 125 -6.42 5.67 -7.97
N THR A 126 -5.55 5.22 -7.06
CA THR A 126 -4.17 5.73 -6.97
C THR A 126 -3.32 5.26 -8.15
N ALA A 127 -3.46 4.01 -8.61
CA ALA A 127 -2.83 3.49 -9.82
C ALA A 127 -3.21 4.31 -11.06
N ALA A 128 -4.50 4.59 -11.24
CA ALA A 128 -4.99 5.42 -12.34
C ALA A 128 -4.41 6.84 -12.27
N GLY A 129 -4.40 7.46 -11.08
CA GLY A 129 -3.81 8.79 -10.86
C GLY A 129 -2.32 8.84 -11.18
N ILE A 130 -1.56 7.83 -10.74
CA ILE A 130 -0.14 7.66 -11.07
C ILE A 130 0.07 7.51 -12.57
N GLY A 131 -0.71 6.64 -13.22
CA GLY A 131 -0.64 6.41 -14.67
C GLY A 131 -0.90 7.68 -15.48
N ILE A 132 -1.94 8.44 -15.12
CA ILE A 132 -2.26 9.73 -15.74
C ILE A 132 -1.11 10.73 -15.55
N TYR A 133 -0.55 10.82 -14.35
CA TYR A 133 0.58 11.72 -14.06
C TYR A 133 1.81 11.38 -14.91
N LEU A 134 2.21 10.10 -14.96
CA LEU A 134 3.36 9.65 -15.73
C LEU A 134 3.14 9.84 -17.24
N LEU A 135 1.95 9.56 -17.75
CA LEU A 135 1.57 9.80 -19.14
C LEU A 135 1.65 11.29 -19.48
N ALA A 136 1.15 12.17 -18.61
CA ALA A 136 1.26 13.62 -18.80
C ALA A 136 2.72 14.08 -18.84
N LEU A 137 3.59 13.57 -17.96
CA LEU A 137 5.01 13.89 -18.00
C LEU A 137 5.68 13.47 -19.32
N ALA A 138 5.28 12.32 -19.88
CA ALA A 138 5.77 11.80 -21.16
C ALA A 138 5.30 12.67 -22.34
N ILE A 139 3.99 12.91 -22.47
CA ILE A 139 3.39 13.68 -23.56
C ILE A 139 3.94 15.11 -23.59
N PHE A 140 3.98 15.79 -22.44
CA PHE A 140 4.44 17.16 -22.36
C PHE A 140 5.98 17.30 -22.27
N ARG A 141 6.72 16.19 -22.44
CA ARG A 141 8.20 16.11 -22.44
C ARG A 141 8.84 16.85 -21.25
N ARG A 142 8.22 16.76 -20.07
CA ARG A 142 8.60 17.53 -18.87
C ARG A 142 9.78 16.90 -18.13
N ARG A 143 10.93 16.78 -18.81
CA ARG A 143 12.16 16.14 -18.27
C ARG A 143 12.67 16.78 -16.97
N ARG A 144 12.41 18.07 -16.75
CA ARG A 144 12.72 18.77 -15.49
C ARG A 144 11.85 18.29 -14.34
N LEU A 145 10.54 18.18 -14.54
CA LEU A 145 9.62 17.69 -13.52
C LEU A 145 9.91 16.24 -13.17
N LEU A 146 10.26 15.39 -14.14
CA LEU A 146 10.68 14.02 -13.86
C LEU A 146 11.91 13.97 -12.92
N ARG A 147 12.84 14.93 -13.06
CA ARG A 147 14.00 15.06 -12.16
C ARG A 147 13.59 15.52 -10.77
N GLU A 148 12.62 16.44 -10.68
CA GLU A 148 12.05 16.92 -9.42
C GLU A 148 11.27 15.80 -8.71
N THR A 149 10.47 15.00 -9.42
CA THR A 149 9.81 13.79 -8.91
C THR A 149 10.83 12.79 -8.37
N ALA A 150 11.92 12.50 -9.10
CA ALA A 150 12.96 11.58 -8.63
C ALA A 150 13.66 12.07 -7.35
N ARG A 151 13.87 13.39 -7.20
CA ARG A 151 14.36 13.97 -5.95
C ARG A 151 13.34 13.87 -4.82
N GLY A 152 12.07 14.10 -5.14
CA GLY A 152 10.95 13.94 -4.21
C GLY A 152 10.84 12.51 -3.69
N LEU A 153 11.02 11.50 -4.55
CA LEU A 153 11.06 10.09 -4.16
C LEU A 153 12.19 9.80 -3.17
N LEU A 154 13.38 10.39 -3.34
CA LEU A 154 14.48 10.21 -2.37
C LEU A 154 14.16 10.82 -1.01
N LEU A 155 13.69 12.06 -0.97
CA LEU A 155 13.37 12.75 0.28
C LEU A 155 12.15 12.14 0.97
N GLY A 156 11.11 11.85 0.21
CA GLY A 156 9.91 11.16 0.68
C GLY A 156 10.23 9.77 1.17
N GLY A 157 11.10 9.03 0.46
CA GLY A 157 11.55 7.69 0.85
C GLY A 157 12.22 7.67 2.21
N ILE A 158 13.09 8.65 2.52
CA ILE A 158 13.70 8.76 3.86
C ILE A 158 12.63 8.97 4.94
N GLY A 159 11.68 9.88 4.71
CA GLY A 159 10.58 10.14 5.66
C GLY A 159 9.69 8.90 5.87
N THR A 160 9.34 8.20 4.79
CA THR A 160 8.57 6.96 4.84
C THR A 160 9.31 5.86 5.58
N LEU A 161 10.61 5.66 5.32
CA LEU A 161 11.43 4.68 6.04
C LEU A 161 11.54 5.00 7.53
N ALA A 162 11.67 6.29 7.89
CA ALA A 162 11.66 6.70 9.30
C ALA A 162 10.31 6.40 9.97
N LEU A 163 9.20 6.64 9.27
CA LEU A 163 7.86 6.30 9.77
C LEU A 163 7.67 4.78 9.92
N ILE A 164 8.10 4.00 8.93
CA ILE A 164 8.10 2.53 8.99
C ILE A 164 8.91 2.06 10.20
N GLY A 165 10.10 2.61 10.41
CA GLY A 165 10.94 2.28 11.57
C GLY A 165 10.27 2.61 12.90
N LEU A 166 9.60 3.77 13.00
CA LEU A 166 8.87 4.16 14.20
C LEU A 166 7.67 3.25 14.49
N VAL A 167 6.85 2.96 13.48
CA VAL A 167 5.69 2.07 13.61
C VAL A 167 6.14 0.64 13.90
N GLY A 168 7.21 0.17 13.25
CA GLY A 168 7.81 -1.14 13.51
C GLY A 168 8.34 -1.26 14.93
N LEU A 169 9.04 -0.24 15.44
CA LEU A 169 9.48 -0.21 16.84
C LEU A 169 8.30 -0.23 17.81
N TRP A 170 7.24 0.53 17.52
CA TRP A 170 6.03 0.50 18.34
C TRP A 170 5.37 -0.88 18.32
N ALA A 171 5.26 -1.52 17.16
CA ALA A 171 4.75 -2.88 17.05
C ALA A 171 5.57 -3.86 17.90
N MET A 172 6.90 -3.75 17.92
CA MET A 172 7.78 -4.60 18.74
C MET A 172 7.57 -4.42 20.25
N VAL A 173 7.33 -3.18 20.70
CA VAL A 173 7.21 -2.86 22.13
C VAL A 173 5.79 -3.14 22.65
N ASN A 174 4.76 -2.80 21.88
CA ASN A 174 3.36 -2.91 22.31
C ASN A 174 2.42 -3.07 21.10
N PHE A 175 2.47 -4.23 20.48
CA PHE A 175 1.58 -4.55 19.36
C PHE A 175 0.10 -4.49 19.73
N ASP A 176 -0.25 -4.79 20.98
CA ASP A 176 -1.62 -4.76 21.49
C ASP A 176 -2.25 -3.36 21.39
N SER A 177 -1.50 -2.33 21.76
CA SER A 177 -1.96 -0.95 21.56
C SER A 177 -2.13 -0.56 20.09
N LEU A 178 -1.26 -1.05 19.20
CA LEU A 178 -1.34 -0.79 17.76
C LEU A 178 -2.54 -1.53 17.14
N PHE A 179 -2.78 -2.77 17.56
CA PHE A 179 -3.92 -3.58 17.15
C PHE A 179 -5.23 -2.91 17.54
N ARG A 180 -5.36 -2.42 18.79
CA ARG A 180 -6.54 -1.64 19.22
C ARG A 180 -6.70 -0.34 18.45
N LEU A 181 -5.61 0.40 18.22
CA LEU A 181 -5.67 1.64 17.45
C LEU A 181 -6.19 1.38 16.03
N PHE A 182 -5.70 0.34 15.36
CA PHE A 182 -6.21 -0.07 14.05
C PHE A 182 -7.72 -0.31 14.09
N HIS A 183 -8.21 -1.05 15.08
CA HIS A 183 -9.64 -1.36 15.20
C HIS A 183 -10.49 -0.12 15.48
N HIS A 184 -10.03 0.80 16.35
CA HIS A 184 -10.73 2.06 16.59
C HIS A 184 -10.76 2.99 15.37
N LEU A 185 -9.76 2.93 14.49
CA LEU A 185 -9.75 3.68 13.24
C LEU A 185 -10.60 3.02 12.15
N GLY A 186 -10.62 1.69 12.11
CA GLY A 186 -11.33 0.90 11.10
C GLY A 186 -12.82 0.70 11.37
N PHE A 187 -13.22 0.66 12.65
CA PHE A 187 -14.56 0.26 13.07
C PHE A 187 -15.18 1.28 14.03
N ARG A 188 -16.49 1.49 13.90
CA ARG A 188 -17.28 2.42 14.74
C ARG A 188 -18.12 1.70 15.80
N ASN A 189 -17.85 0.43 16.02
CA ASN A 189 -18.58 -0.45 16.93
C ASN A 189 -17.57 -1.33 17.69
N ASP A 190 -18.05 -2.12 18.65
CA ASP A 190 -17.21 -3.01 19.46
C ASP A 190 -17.24 -4.47 19.00
N LEU A 191 -17.81 -4.79 17.84
CA LEU A 191 -17.98 -6.18 17.36
C LEU A 191 -16.65 -6.89 17.09
N TRP A 192 -15.57 -6.14 16.94
CA TRP A 192 -14.20 -6.65 16.81
C TRP A 192 -13.58 -7.09 18.14
N GLN A 193 -14.16 -6.70 19.28
CA GLN A 193 -13.72 -7.17 20.59
C GLN A 193 -14.25 -8.59 20.79
N LEU A 194 -13.45 -9.57 20.39
CA LEU A 194 -13.79 -10.99 20.42
C LEU A 194 -13.16 -11.68 21.63
N ASP A 195 -13.87 -12.67 22.17
CA ASP A 195 -13.45 -13.49 23.30
C ASP A 195 -12.76 -14.77 22.78
N PRO A 196 -11.44 -14.93 22.99
CA PRO A 196 -10.71 -16.10 22.51
C PRO A 196 -11.10 -17.42 23.19
N SER A 197 -12.01 -17.41 24.16
CA SER A 197 -12.60 -18.64 24.71
C SER A 197 -13.86 -19.13 23.97
N HIS A 198 -14.48 -18.29 23.13
CA HIS A 198 -15.75 -18.60 22.45
C HIS A 198 -15.76 -18.25 20.95
N ASP A 199 -15.00 -17.24 20.53
CA ASP A 199 -15.01 -16.69 19.18
C ASP A 199 -13.88 -17.31 18.32
N TYR A 200 -14.26 -18.08 17.30
CA TYR A 200 -13.29 -18.79 16.45
C TYR A 200 -12.46 -17.87 15.58
N LEU A 201 -12.98 -16.72 15.15
CA LEU A 201 -12.27 -15.77 14.31
C LEU A 201 -10.99 -15.27 14.98
N ILE A 202 -11.03 -14.99 16.29
CA ILE A 202 -9.83 -14.59 17.04
C ILE A 202 -8.95 -15.79 17.42
N MET A 203 -9.53 -17.00 17.53
CA MET A 203 -8.72 -18.23 17.67
C MET A 203 -7.95 -18.53 16.37
N LEU A 204 -8.56 -18.38 15.19
CA LEU A 204 -7.94 -18.60 13.88
C LEU A 204 -6.90 -17.54 13.54
N PHE A 205 -7.21 -16.28 13.84
CA PHE A 205 -6.35 -15.12 13.56
C PHE A 205 -6.02 -14.41 14.87
N PRO A 206 -5.26 -15.04 15.77
CA PRO A 206 -4.91 -14.42 17.03
C PRO A 206 -3.99 -13.24 16.78
N GLN A 207 -3.84 -12.38 17.78
CA GLN A 207 -3.06 -11.16 17.64
C GLN A 207 -1.64 -11.40 17.10
N GLY A 208 -1.01 -12.52 17.45
CA GLY A 208 0.29 -12.90 16.90
C GLY A 208 0.28 -13.03 15.37
N PHE A 209 -0.80 -13.51 14.75
CA PHE A 209 -0.93 -13.60 13.29
C PHE A 209 -0.85 -12.22 12.66
N PHE A 210 -1.63 -11.28 13.19
CA PHE A 210 -1.61 -9.90 12.72
C PHE A 210 -0.29 -9.18 12.96
N PHE A 211 0.47 -9.58 13.99
CA PHE A 211 1.83 -9.07 14.20
C PHE A 211 2.75 -9.49 13.04
N ASP A 212 2.75 -10.76 12.67
CA ASP A 212 3.55 -11.24 11.52
C ASP A 212 3.13 -10.55 10.22
N VAL A 213 1.81 -10.39 10.00
CA VAL A 213 1.27 -9.64 8.85
C VAL A 213 1.74 -8.20 8.85
N ALA A 214 1.72 -7.52 10.00
CA ALA A 214 2.19 -6.14 10.12
C ALA A 214 3.68 -6.03 9.79
N LEU A 215 4.51 -6.97 10.23
CA LEU A 215 5.94 -6.99 9.89
C LEU A 215 6.19 -7.28 8.42
N LEU A 216 5.42 -8.19 7.82
CA LEU A 216 5.49 -8.47 6.40
C LEU A 216 5.14 -7.23 5.58
N LEU A 217 4.05 -6.55 5.93
CA LEU A 217 3.62 -5.29 5.29
C LEU A 217 4.70 -4.20 5.42
N LEU A 218 5.22 -3.96 6.63
CA LEU A 218 6.26 -2.95 6.86
C LEU A 218 7.56 -3.29 6.12
N GLY A 219 7.93 -4.58 6.07
CA GLY A 219 9.11 -5.07 5.37
C GLY A 219 8.99 -4.94 3.85
N ALA A 220 7.84 -5.28 3.28
CA ALA A 220 7.54 -5.10 1.86
C ALA A 220 7.65 -3.62 1.46
N LEU A 221 6.94 -2.74 2.17
CA LEU A 221 7.02 -1.29 1.95
C LEU A 221 8.45 -0.75 2.06
N ALA A 222 9.22 -1.20 3.05
CA ALA A 222 10.62 -0.78 3.20
C ALA A 222 11.46 -1.21 1.98
N ALA A 223 11.31 -2.46 1.54
CA ALA A 223 12.03 -2.99 0.38
C ALA A 223 11.67 -2.21 -0.91
N GLU A 224 10.39 -1.96 -1.16
CA GLU A 224 9.93 -1.18 -2.30
C GLU A 224 10.50 0.24 -2.30
N ILE A 225 10.43 0.94 -1.16
CA ILE A 225 10.96 2.30 -1.03
C ILE A 225 12.48 2.34 -1.24
N LEU A 226 13.22 1.33 -0.75
CA LEU A 226 14.66 1.21 -0.99
C LEU A 226 14.97 0.99 -2.47
N LEU A 227 14.24 0.10 -3.16
CA LEU A 227 14.40 -0.15 -4.59
C LEU A 227 14.12 1.11 -5.41
N LEU A 228 13.02 1.79 -5.12
CA LEU A 228 12.62 3.02 -5.83
C LEU A 228 13.59 4.17 -5.57
N SER A 229 14.06 4.31 -4.34
CA SER A 229 15.08 5.30 -3.98
C SER A 229 16.42 5.00 -4.67
N GLY A 230 16.84 3.73 -4.70
CA GLY A 230 18.04 3.30 -5.43
C GLY A 230 17.94 3.60 -6.93
N TRP A 231 16.79 3.31 -7.54
CA TRP A 231 16.53 3.63 -8.93
C TRP A 231 16.54 5.15 -9.19
N ALA A 232 15.86 5.93 -8.35
CA ALA A 232 15.80 7.38 -8.47
C ALA A 232 17.20 8.01 -8.36
N TRP A 233 18.01 7.56 -7.41
CA TRP A 233 19.39 7.98 -7.23
C TRP A 233 20.25 7.67 -8.47
N PHE A 234 20.15 6.45 -9.00
CA PHE A 234 20.89 6.02 -10.18
C PHE A 234 20.51 6.84 -11.43
N TYR A 235 19.21 7.07 -11.63
CA TYR A 235 18.69 7.92 -12.70
C TYR A 235 19.24 9.35 -12.61
N LEU A 236 19.29 9.92 -11.41
CA LEU A 236 19.81 11.27 -11.18
C LEU A 236 21.32 11.37 -11.43
N ARG A 237 22.10 10.33 -11.06
CA ARG A 237 23.55 10.27 -11.33
C ARG A 237 23.86 10.24 -12.83
N ARG A 238 23.26 9.30 -13.58
CA ARG A 238 23.48 9.20 -15.05
C ARG A 238 23.15 10.47 -15.85
N LYS A 239 22.31 11.36 -15.31
CA LYS A 239 21.96 12.64 -15.94
C LYS A 239 22.80 13.83 -15.45
N LYS A 240 23.61 13.65 -14.41
CA LYS A 240 24.65 14.60 -14.01
C LYS A 240 25.89 14.44 -14.89
N ASP A 241 26.16 13.23 -15.37
CA ASP A 241 27.37 12.87 -16.15
C ASP A 241 27.23 13.09 -17.67
N ARG A 242 26.12 13.68 -18.16
CA ARG A 242 26.01 14.09 -19.57
C ARG A 242 26.64 15.49 -19.71
N PRO A 243 27.70 15.67 -20.51
CA PRO A 243 28.27 17.00 -20.73
C PRO A 243 27.19 17.93 -21.30
N PRO A 244 27.24 19.24 -20.99
CA PRO A 244 26.38 20.22 -21.66
C PRO A 244 26.52 20.04 -23.18
N TYR A 245 25.40 20.08 -23.90
CA TYR A 245 25.43 20.14 -25.35
C TYR A 245 26.16 21.42 -25.77
N GLU A 246 27.41 21.29 -26.24
CA GLU A 246 28.05 22.35 -27.01
C GLU A 246 27.42 22.32 -28.41
N PRO A 247 26.69 23.37 -28.82
CA PRO A 247 26.29 23.46 -30.22
C PRO A 247 27.56 23.58 -31.06
N ALA A 248 27.74 22.65 -32.00
CA ALA A 248 28.80 22.71 -33.00
C ALA A 248 28.52 23.87 -33.97
N PHE A 249 28.87 25.09 -33.55
CA PHE A 249 29.01 26.23 -34.45
C PHE A 249 30.47 26.63 -34.49
N GLY A 250 31.21 25.92 -35.33
CA GLY A 250 32.35 26.52 -36.01
C GLY A 250 31.80 27.58 -36.96
N VAL A 251 31.83 28.84 -36.54
CA VAL A 251 31.81 29.98 -37.46
C VAL A 251 33.23 30.49 -37.49
N SER A 252 33.93 30.17 -38.56
CA SER A 252 35.20 30.80 -38.93
C SER A 252 34.97 32.29 -39.13
N ASP A 253 35.63 33.11 -38.32
CA ASP A 253 35.80 34.54 -38.56
C ASP A 253 36.58 34.74 -39.87
N HIS A 254 35.87 34.95 -40.98
CA HIS A 254 36.45 35.64 -42.13
C HIS A 254 36.31 37.14 -41.90
N LYS A 255 37.43 37.75 -41.46
CA LYS A 255 37.64 39.19 -41.49
C LYS A 255 37.60 39.66 -42.95
N ILE A 256 36.63 40.54 -43.25
CA ILE A 256 36.73 41.50 -44.34
C ILE A 256 37.28 42.79 -43.70
N VAL A 257 38.55 43.10 -43.96
CA VAL A 257 39.09 44.42 -44.40
C VAL A 257 40.48 44.13 -44.97
#